data_AF-A0A081BU20-F1
#
_entry.id   AF-A0A081BU20-F1
#
_cell.length_a   1.000
_cell.length_b   1.000
_cell.length_c   1.000
_cell.angle_alpha   90.00
_cell.angle_beta   90.00
_cell.angle_gamma   90.00
#
_symmetry.space_group_name_H-M   'P 1'
#
loop_
_entity.id
_entity.type
_entity.pdbx_description
1 polymer ?
#
loop_
_entity_poly.entity_id
_entity_poly.type
_entity_poly.pdbx_seq_one_letter_code
_entity_poly.pdbx_strand_id
1 'polypeptide(L)'
;MMTEKEELKKDLSELDRVRCELIMANYRYEEALEKFDKKYGDGLGQKAIRILRNRFLLKKLILPPEALEDVTAELYDSLKDKSF
;
A
#
# COMPACT_ATOMS: atom_id res chain seq x y z
N MET A 1 -11.52 -38.63 -12.29
CA MET A 1 -10.23 -38.31 -11.66
C MET A 1 -9.47 -37.44 -12.63
N MET A 2 -9.05 -36.24 -12.23
CA MET A 2 -8.00 -35.53 -12.97
C MET A 2 -6.71 -36.29 -12.76
N THR A 3 -5.80 -36.28 -13.74
CA THR A 3 -4.48 -36.85 -13.58
C THR A 3 -3.64 -35.90 -12.71
N GLU A 4 -2.66 -36.43 -11.97
CA GLU A 4 -1.74 -35.63 -11.14
C GLU A 4 -1.09 -34.47 -11.94
N LYS A 5 -0.88 -34.67 -13.23
CA LYS A 5 -0.36 -33.65 -14.16
C LYS A 5 -1.33 -32.47 -14.37
N GLU A 6 -2.63 -32.73 -14.48
CA GLU A 6 -3.63 -31.67 -14.66
C GLU A 6 -3.90 -30.90 -13.35
N GLU A 7 -3.83 -31.58 -12.21
CA GLU A 7 -3.86 -30.92 -10.89
C GLU A 7 -2.66 -29.98 -10.71
N LEU A 8 -1.45 -30.46 -10.99
CA LEU A 8 -0.23 -29.64 -10.94
C LEU A 8 -0.32 -28.43 -11.89
N LYS A 9 -0.85 -28.62 -13.10
CA LYS A 9 -1.02 -27.52 -14.07
C LYS A 9 -2.00 -26.46 -13.54
N LYS A 10 -3.08 -26.87 -12.89
CA LYS A 10 -4.04 -25.95 -12.28
C LYS A 10 -3.41 -25.15 -11.14
N ASP A 11 -2.67 -25.82 -10.26
CA ASP A 11 -2.00 -25.17 -9.13
C ASP A 11 -0.94 -24.16 -9.60
N LEU A 12 -0.14 -24.53 -10.61
CA LEU A 12 0.82 -23.61 -11.22
C LEU A 12 0.16 -22.40 -11.88
N SER A 13 -1.00 -22.58 -12.51
CA SER A 13 -1.73 -21.46 -13.13
C SER A 13 -2.24 -20.48 -12.08
N GLU A 14 -2.70 -20.99 -10.94
CA GLU A 14 -3.14 -20.17 -9.82
C GLU A 14 -1.97 -19.41 -9.17
N LEU A 15 -0.83 -20.07 -8.99
CA LEU A 15 0.38 -19.42 -8.49
C LEU A 15 0.83 -18.28 -9.43
N ASP A 16 0.79 -18.51 -10.75
CA ASP A 16 1.15 -17.49 -11.73
C ASP A 16 0.19 -16.30 -11.70
N ARG A 17 -1.12 -16.56 -11.55
CA ARG A 17 -2.15 -15.52 -11.37
C ARG A 17 -1.86 -14.65 -10.14
N VAL A 18 -1.67 -15.27 -8.97
CA VAL A 18 -1.38 -14.55 -7.72
C VAL A 18 -0.06 -13.77 -7.82
N ARG A 19 0.96 -14.35 -8.47
CA ARG A 19 2.24 -13.65 -8.72
C ARG A 19 2.04 -12.41 -9.58
N CYS A 20 1.26 -12.51 -10.66
CA CYS A 20 0.96 -11.37 -11.53
C CYS A 20 0.18 -10.28 -10.80
N GLU A 21 -0.80 -10.66 -9.98
CA GLU A 21 -1.56 -9.71 -9.16
C GLU A 21 -0.67 -8.95 -8.18
N LEU A 22 0.25 -9.64 -7.52
CA LEU A 22 1.22 -9.02 -6.62
C LEU A 22 2.15 -8.03 -7.35
N ILE A 23 2.67 -8.41 -8.53
CA ILE A 23 3.51 -7.51 -9.34
C ILE A 23 2.74 -6.25 -9.72
N MET A 24 1.51 -6.40 -10.20
CA MET A 24 0.66 -5.27 -10.58
C MET A 24 0.26 -4.39 -9.40
N ALA A 25 0.07 -4.98 -8.21
CA ALA A 25 -0.20 -4.24 -6.99
C ALA A 25 1.03 -3.42 -6.55
N ASN A 26 2.23 -4.00 -6.61
CA ASN A 26 3.48 -3.31 -6.29
C ASN A 26 3.72 -2.13 -7.24
N TYR A 27 3.54 -2.32 -8.54
CA TYR A 27 3.69 -1.24 -9.52
C TYR A 27 2.72 -0.08 -9.24
N ARG A 28 1.44 -0.38 -8.98
CA ARG A 28 0.43 0.64 -8.62
C ARG A 28 0.77 1.36 -7.31
N TYR A 29 1.34 0.64 -6.34
CA TYR A 29 1.78 1.22 -5.07
C TYR A 29 2.95 2.20 -5.27
N GLU A 30 3.95 1.82 -6.07
CA GLU A 30 5.09 2.67 -6.40
C GLU A 30 4.63 3.93 -7.17
N GLU A 31 3.73 3.78 -8.15
CA GLU A 31 3.17 4.90 -8.91
C GLU A 31 2.39 5.87 -7.99
N ALA A 32 1.64 5.34 -7.03
CA ALA A 32 0.90 6.16 -6.07
C ALA A 32 1.85 6.95 -5.15
N LEU A 33 2.94 6.33 -4.71
CA LEU A 33 3.99 7.00 -3.92
C LEU A 33 4.67 8.11 -4.72
N GLU A 34 5.07 7.83 -5.97
CA GLU A 34 5.71 8.82 -6.83
C GLU A 34 4.79 10.02 -7.10
N LYS A 35 3.50 9.77 -7.37
CA LYS A 35 2.50 10.85 -7.52
C LYS A 35 2.34 11.67 -6.25
N PHE A 36 2.39 11.04 -5.08
CA PHE A 36 2.30 11.73 -3.79
C PHE A 36 3.53 12.60 -3.55
N ASP A 37 4.73 12.05 -3.73
CA ASP A 37 6.00 12.76 -3.55
C ASP A 37 6.12 13.92 -4.53
N LYS A 38 5.75 13.73 -5.81
CA LYS A 38 5.72 14.81 -6.81
C LYS A 38 4.81 15.97 -6.40
N LYS A 39 3.72 15.70 -5.68
CA LYS A 39 2.75 16.73 -5.28
C LYS A 39 3.14 17.45 -3.98
N TYR A 40 3.69 16.72 -3.01
CA TYR A 40 3.88 17.24 -1.66
C TYR A 40 5.35 17.40 -1.26
N GLY A 41 6.28 16.74 -1.94
CA GLY A 41 7.71 16.73 -1.67
C GLY A 41 8.29 15.32 -1.51
N ASP A 42 9.54 15.15 -1.90
CA ASP A 42 10.22 13.85 -1.92
C ASP A 42 10.29 13.17 -0.54
N GLY A 43 9.99 11.87 -0.50
CA GLY A 43 10.05 11.05 0.70
C GLY A 43 8.88 11.22 1.68
N LEU A 44 7.85 12.00 1.33
CA LEU A 44 6.66 12.19 2.17
C LEU A 44 5.65 11.06 2.04
N GLY A 45 5.53 10.45 0.87
CA GLY A 45 4.70 9.28 0.63
C GLY A 45 5.11 8.11 1.51
N GLN A 46 6.42 7.85 1.64
CA GLN A 46 6.92 6.82 2.56
C GLN A 46 6.59 7.12 4.02
N LYS A 47 6.66 8.38 4.44
CA LYS A 47 6.24 8.80 5.79
C LYS A 47 4.74 8.60 6.01
N ALA A 48 3.91 8.99 5.03
CA ALA A 48 2.48 8.81 5.07
C ALA A 48 2.10 7.33 5.19
N ILE A 49 2.71 6.45 4.38
CA ILE A 49 2.49 5.01 4.48
C ILE A 49 2.91 4.46 5.85
N ARG A 50 4.04 4.91 6.41
CA ARG A 50 4.47 4.49 7.75
C ARG A 50 3.45 4.85 8.83
N ILE A 51 2.91 6.08 8.79
CA ILE A 51 1.87 6.54 9.74
C ILE A 51 0.60 5.70 9.56
N LEU A 52 0.14 5.50 8.32
CA LEU A 52 -1.03 4.68 8.01
C LEU A 52 -0.87 3.23 8.49
N ARG A 53 0.30 2.61 8.24
CA ARG A 53 0.62 1.24 8.71
C ARG A 53 0.64 1.13 10.23
N ASN A 54 1.25 2.09 10.91
CA ASN A 54 1.30 2.09 12.38
C ASN A 54 -0.10 2.21 12.99
N ARG A 55 -1.00 3.00 12.39
CA ARG A 55 -2.39 3.10 12.83
C ARG A 55 -3.23 1.88 12.44
N PHE A 56 -2.94 1.25 11.31
CA PHE A 56 -3.56 -0.01 10.87
C PHE A 56 -3.24 -1.18 11.79
N LEU A 57 -2.01 -1.28 12.32
CA LEU A 57 -1.64 -2.26 13.34
C LEU A 57 -2.44 -2.10 14.64
N LEU A 58 -2.97 -0.89 14.89
CA LEU A 58 -3.74 -0.58 16.09
C LEU A 58 -5.25 -0.79 15.94
N LYS A 59 -5.80 -0.77 14.71
CA LYS A 59 -7.24 -0.97 14.45
C LYS A 59 -7.46 -1.68 13.11
N LYS A 60 -7.99 -2.91 13.17
CA LYS A 60 -8.36 -3.85 12.08
C LYS A 60 -8.44 -3.26 10.66
N LEU A 61 -7.68 -3.84 9.72
CA LEU A 61 -7.78 -3.98 8.25
C LEU A 61 -8.37 -2.87 7.34
N ILE A 62 -9.12 -1.91 7.83
CA ILE A 62 -9.73 -0.80 7.12
C ILE A 62 -9.61 0.40 8.05
N LEU A 63 -8.87 1.44 7.61
CA LEU A 63 -8.87 2.71 8.32
C LEU A 63 -10.28 3.31 8.22
N PRO A 64 -11.01 3.46 9.34
CA PRO A 64 -12.29 4.13 9.31
C PRO A 64 -12.07 5.61 8.95
N PRO A 65 -13.04 6.31 8.33
CA PRO A 65 -12.88 7.68 7.83
C PRO A 65 -12.31 8.66 8.86
N GLU A 66 -12.67 8.52 10.13
CA GLU A 66 -12.21 9.37 11.22
C GLU A 66 -10.70 9.22 11.46
N ALA A 67 -10.15 8.01 11.23
CA ALA A 67 -8.71 7.79 11.34
C ALA A 67 -7.93 8.41 10.17
N LEU A 68 -8.57 8.67 9.04
CA LEU A 68 -7.94 9.37 7.91
C LEU A 68 -7.79 10.87 8.22
N GLU A 69 -8.77 11.48 8.88
CA GLU A 69 -8.71 12.88 9.30
C GLU A 69 -7.55 13.13 10.27
N ASP A 70 -7.41 12.27 11.27
CA ASP A 70 -6.31 12.37 12.23
C ASP A 70 -4.92 12.21 11.59
N VAL A 71 -4.77 11.27 10.65
CA VAL A 71 -3.50 11.07 9.91
C VAL A 71 -3.20 12.28 9.04
N THR A 72 -4.23 12.86 8.44
CA THR A 72 -4.11 14.06 7.61
C THR A 72 -3.63 15.23 8.46
N ALA A 73 -4.20 15.44 9.65
CA ALA A 73 -3.78 16.50 10.57
C ALA A 73 -2.30 16.34 10.99
N GLU A 74 -1.90 15.15 11.42
CA GLU A 74 -0.53 14.85 11.86
C GLU A 74 0.50 15.04 10.73
N LEU A 75 0.17 14.59 9.52
CA LEU A 75 1.01 14.82 8.34
C LEU A 75 1.11 16.30 8.00
N TYR A 76 -0.01 17.03 8.04
CA TYR A 76 -0.05 18.46 7.71
C TYR A 76 0.82 19.28 8.67
N ASP A 77 0.75 19.00 9.97
CA ASP A 77 1.57 19.66 10.98
C ASP A 77 3.07 19.33 10.79
N SER A 78 3.40 18.06 10.53
CA SER A 78 4.77 17.61 10.25
C SER A 78 5.38 18.25 8.99
N LEU A 79 4.55 18.63 8.02
CA LEU A 79 4.98 19.35 6.81
C LEU A 79 5.22 20.83 7.06
N LYS A 80 4.39 21.46 7.90
CA LYS A 80 4.58 22.87 8.27
C LYS A 80 5.84 23.09 9.10
N ASP A 81 6.14 22.20 10.05
CA ASP A 81 7.32 22.28 10.91
C ASP A 81 8.66 22.12 10.16
N LYS A 82 8.63 21.66 8.90
CA LYS A 82 9.80 21.55 8.01
C LYS A 82 10.08 22.81 7.17
N SER A 83 9.38 23.92 7.44
CA SER A 83 9.65 25.21 6.80
C SER A 83 10.90 25.88 7.40
N PHE A 84 12.09 25.36 7.07
CA PHE A 84 13.39 26.04 7.22
C PHE A 84 14.30 25.69 6.04
#